data_AF-A0AAV2PS17-F1
#
_entry.id   AF-A0AAV2PS17-F1
#
_cell.length_a   1.000
_cell.length_b   1.000
_cell.length_c   1.000
_cell.angle_alpha   90.00
_cell.angle_beta   90.00
_cell.angle_gamma   90.00
#
_symmetry.space_group_name_H-M   'P 1'
#
loop_
_entity.id
_entity.type
_entity.pdbx_description
1 polymer ?
#
loop_
_entity_poly.entity_id
_entity_poly.type
_entity_poly.pdbx_seq_one_letter_code
_entity_poly.pdbx_strand_id
1 'polypeptide(L)'
;MAQKEDYIDISGIDKVYLLQRLWENTGTLLADNDPALVKAIWQQPRIPFRSDKALNVLDKYIDYYVMRPIKCDLSGDKVEPRLYDRDAQQPMRKIVEEIHNENSILSDMPNDEVAQWELCTQEFYY
;
A
#
# COMPACT_ATOMS: atom_id res chain seq x y z
N MET A 1 15.02 14.66 24.84
CA MET A 1 13.73 13.95 24.87
C MET A 1 13.71 13.01 23.68
N ALA A 2 13.92 11.71 23.89
CA ALA A 2 13.83 10.74 22.80
C ALA A 2 12.36 10.68 22.35
N GLN A 3 12.09 11.04 21.09
CA GLN A 3 10.75 10.87 20.53
C GLN A 3 10.47 9.37 20.52
N LYS A 4 9.33 8.98 21.11
CA LYS A 4 8.82 7.62 21.05
C LYS A 4 8.69 7.27 19.57
N GLU A 5 9.50 6.33 19.10
CA GLU A 5 9.43 5.91 17.70
C GLU A 5 8.07 5.21 17.51
N ASP A 6 7.13 5.90 16.86
CA ASP A 6 5.78 5.41 16.58
C ASP A 6 5.80 4.41 15.42
N TYR A 7 6.56 3.33 15.59
CA TYR A 7 6.53 2.20 14.68
C TYR A 7 5.12 1.58 14.65
N ILE A 8 4.69 1.20 13.46
CA ILE A 8 3.46 0.46 13.23
C ILE A 8 3.82 -1.02 13.12
N ASP A 9 3.08 -1.87 13.83
CA ASP A 9 3.16 -3.32 13.70
C ASP A 9 2.50 -3.76 12.39
N ILE A 10 3.24 -4.51 11.59
CA ILE A 10 2.81 -5.08 10.31
C ILE A 10 3.06 -6.59 10.26
N SER A 11 3.18 -7.22 11.43
CA SER A 11 3.31 -8.68 11.55
C SER A 11 2.04 -9.38 11.05
N GLY A 12 2.23 -10.53 10.40
CA GLY A 12 1.11 -11.32 9.86
C GLY A 12 0.42 -10.71 8.63
N ILE A 13 0.86 -9.55 8.13
CA ILE A 13 0.34 -8.94 6.89
C ILE A 13 1.13 -9.42 5.68
N ASP A 14 0.42 -9.77 4.58
CA ASP A 14 1.04 -9.96 3.28
C ASP A 14 1.70 -8.66 2.81
N LYS A 15 3.04 -8.67 2.69
CA LYS A 15 3.84 -7.49 2.38
C LYS A 15 3.61 -6.98 0.95
N VAL A 16 3.29 -7.86 -0.01
CA VAL A 16 2.93 -7.45 -1.38
C VAL A 16 1.59 -6.73 -1.36
N TYR A 17 0.63 -7.27 -0.62
CA TYR A 17 -0.67 -6.64 -0.45
C TYR A 17 -0.56 -5.29 0.26
N LEU A 18 0.21 -5.21 1.35
CA LEU A 18 0.50 -3.95 2.04
C LEU A 18 1.13 -2.94 1.07
N LEU A 19 2.16 -3.33 0.32
CA LEU A 19 2.82 -2.44 -0.66
C LEU A 19 1.83 -1.93 -1.72
N GLN A 20 0.90 -2.77 -2.17
CA GLN A 20 -0.16 -2.35 -3.09
C GLN A 20 -1.06 -1.29 -2.45
N ARG A 21 -1.55 -1.51 -1.23
CA ARG A 21 -2.41 -0.55 -0.52
C ARG A 21 -1.71 0.78 -0.26
N LEU A 22 -0.42 0.74 0.07
CA LEU A 22 0.42 1.94 0.21
C LEU A 22 0.59 2.67 -1.14
N TRP A 23 0.81 1.92 -2.22
CA TRP A 23 0.94 2.48 -3.56
C TRP A 23 -0.36 3.15 -4.04
N GLU A 24 -1.52 2.57 -3.76
CA GLU A 24 -2.82 3.14 -4.11
C GLU A 24 -3.09 4.47 -3.40
N ASN A 25 -2.62 4.60 -2.14
CA ASN A 25 -2.87 5.75 -1.27
C ASN A 25 -1.83 6.89 -1.39
N THR A 26 -0.78 6.70 -2.19
CA THR A 26 0.26 7.72 -2.39
C THR A 26 -0.01 8.56 -3.62
N GLY A 27 0.23 9.88 -3.52
CA GLY A 27 0.12 10.76 -4.68
C GLY A 27 1.17 10.44 -5.74
N THR A 28 0.84 10.57 -7.02
CA THR A 28 1.88 10.71 -8.04
C THR A 28 2.61 12.03 -7.80
N LEU A 29 3.94 11.97 -7.67
CA LEU A 29 4.92 13.01 -7.29
C LEU A 29 4.80 14.40 -7.94
N LEU A 30 3.90 14.58 -8.90
CA LEU A 30 3.96 15.64 -9.88
C LEU A 30 2.64 16.40 -10.00
N ALA A 31 1.66 16.10 -9.13
CA ALA A 31 0.34 16.70 -9.20
C ALA A 31 0.19 17.99 -8.36
N ASP A 32 1.12 18.28 -7.44
CA ASP A 32 0.74 19.16 -6.34
C ASP A 32 1.09 20.64 -6.55
N ASN A 33 1.92 20.99 -7.54
CA ASN A 33 2.39 22.39 -7.67
C ASN A 33 2.43 22.97 -9.10
N ASP A 34 2.16 22.19 -10.15
CA ASP A 34 2.13 22.72 -11.52
C ASP A 34 1.00 22.06 -12.35
N PRO A 35 -0.09 22.82 -12.63
CA PRO A 35 -1.21 22.35 -13.45
C PRO A 35 -0.81 21.84 -14.84
N ALA A 36 0.30 22.31 -15.41
CA ALA A 36 0.81 21.85 -16.69
C ALA A 36 1.45 20.45 -16.58
N LEU A 37 2.19 20.20 -15.50
CA LEU A 37 2.74 18.87 -15.16
C LEU A 37 1.63 17.88 -14.83
N VAL A 38 0.64 18.29 -14.03
CA VAL A 38 -0.58 17.53 -13.78
C VAL A 38 -1.18 17.09 -15.12
N LYS A 39 -1.48 18.04 -16.02
CA LYS A 39 -2.07 17.73 -17.31
C LYS A 39 -1.21 16.79 -18.16
N ALA A 40 0.11 16.98 -18.19
CA ALA A 40 1.03 16.13 -18.93
C ALA A 40 1.06 14.68 -18.39
N ILE A 41 0.87 14.50 -17.08
CA ILE A 41 0.97 13.19 -16.41
C ILE A 41 -0.35 12.46 -16.41
N TRP A 42 -1.46 13.19 -16.30
CA TRP A 42 -2.78 12.62 -16.52
C TRP A 42 -2.98 12.18 -17.98
N GLN A 43 -2.17 12.69 -18.91
CA GLN A 43 -2.11 12.20 -20.29
C GLN A 43 -1.16 11.00 -20.48
N GLN A 44 -0.30 10.68 -19.50
CA GLN A 44 0.51 9.48 -19.56
C GLN A 44 -0.32 8.25 -19.15
N PRO A 45 -0.08 7.09 -19.79
CA PRO A 45 -0.69 5.85 -19.35
C PRO A 45 -0.28 5.58 -17.90
N ARG A 46 -1.28 5.39 -17.02
CA ARG A 46 -1.03 5.00 -15.62
C ARG A 46 -0.24 3.69 -15.63
N ILE A 47 0.97 3.71 -15.09
CA ILE A 47 1.74 2.48 -14.93
C ILE A 47 1.04 1.67 -13.82
N PRO A 48 0.55 0.46 -14.11
CA PRO A 48 -0.16 -0.34 -13.12
C PRO A 48 0.81 -0.84 -12.05
N PHE A 49 0.27 -1.18 -10.88
CA PHE A 49 1.01 -1.92 -9.87
C PHE A 49 1.57 -3.23 -10.47
N ARG A 50 2.81 -3.58 -10.10
CA ARG A 50 3.54 -4.73 -10.67
C ARG A 50 3.78 -5.79 -9.61
N SER A 51 2.77 -6.58 -9.25
CA SER A 51 2.91 -7.61 -8.20
C SER A 51 4.09 -8.56 -8.46
N ASP A 52 4.38 -8.86 -9.73
CA ASP A 52 5.53 -9.66 -10.19
C ASP A 52 6.91 -9.07 -9.81
N LYS A 53 6.98 -7.74 -9.59
CA LYS A 53 8.21 -7.03 -9.21
C LYS A 53 8.25 -6.63 -7.74
N ALA A 54 7.12 -6.69 -7.05
CA ALA A 54 6.99 -6.26 -5.66
C ALA A 54 7.97 -7.01 -4.74
N LEU A 55 8.08 -8.33 -4.90
CA LEU A 55 8.96 -9.17 -4.07
C LEU A 55 10.44 -8.73 -4.09
N ASN A 56 10.91 -8.11 -5.18
CA ASN A 56 12.32 -7.69 -5.33
C ASN A 56 12.67 -6.41 -4.55
N VAL A 57 11.69 -5.77 -3.93
CA VAL A 57 11.90 -4.52 -3.17
C VAL A 57 11.51 -4.63 -1.70
N LEU A 58 10.89 -5.73 -1.27
CA LEU A 58 10.39 -5.88 0.10
C LEU A 58 11.48 -6.15 1.13
N ASP A 59 12.69 -6.50 0.72
CA ASP A 59 13.81 -6.84 1.60
C ASP A 59 14.68 -5.63 1.98
N LYS A 60 14.27 -4.42 1.60
CA LYS A 60 15.03 -3.18 1.79
C LYS A 60 14.11 -1.95 1.86
N TYR A 61 14.71 -0.82 2.21
CA TYR A 61 14.05 0.48 2.12
C TYR A 61 13.57 0.80 0.69
N ILE A 62 12.29 1.15 0.56
CA ILE A 62 11.62 1.48 -0.70
C ILE A 62 11.45 2.99 -0.76
N ASP A 63 12.28 3.70 -1.54
CA ASP A 63 12.08 5.14 -1.74
C ASP A 63 10.88 5.38 -2.68
N TYR A 64 10.87 4.69 -3.83
CA TYR A 64 9.82 4.74 -4.83
C TYR A 64 9.45 3.35 -5.32
N TYR A 65 8.15 3.15 -5.55
CA TYR A 65 7.63 1.98 -6.24
C TYR A 65 6.71 2.42 -7.37
N VAL A 66 7.04 2.04 -8.61
CA VAL A 66 6.24 2.36 -9.81
C VAL A 66 5.80 3.85 -9.81
N MET A 67 6.80 4.74 -9.78
CA MET A 67 6.64 6.21 -9.78
C MET A 67 5.90 6.83 -8.58
N ARG A 68 5.63 6.05 -7.52
CA ARG A 68 4.98 6.57 -6.30
C ARG A 68 5.91 6.52 -5.11
N PRO A 69 5.93 7.59 -4.27
CA PRO A 69 6.76 7.61 -3.07
C PRO A 69 6.18 6.62 -2.06
N ILE A 70 6.99 5.67 -1.61
CA ILE A 70 6.62 4.75 -0.53
C ILE A 70 7.38 5.13 0.74
N LYS A 71 8.68 5.34 0.62
CA LYS A 71 9.58 5.89 1.66
C LYS A 71 9.54 5.16 3.01
N CYS A 72 9.46 3.84 2.96
CA CYS A 72 9.51 3.01 4.16
C CYS A 72 10.20 1.67 3.88
N ASP A 73 10.58 0.97 4.96
CA ASP A 73 11.12 -0.39 4.92
C ASP A 73 10.03 -1.37 5.38
N LEU A 74 9.73 -2.36 4.54
CA LEU A 74 8.69 -3.37 4.80
C LEU A 74 9.28 -4.76 5.10
N SER A 75 10.60 -4.88 5.22
CA SER A 75 11.31 -6.16 5.38
C SER A 75 11.09 -6.84 6.74
N GLY A 76 10.71 -6.07 7.75
CA GLY A 76 10.46 -6.54 9.10
C GLY A 76 8.99 -6.55 9.51
N ASP A 77 8.78 -6.74 10.81
CA ASP A 77 7.44 -6.72 11.44
C ASP A 77 7.01 -5.33 11.90
N LYS A 78 7.89 -4.33 11.77
CA LYS A 78 7.63 -2.95 12.18
C LYS A 78 8.07 -1.99 11.08
N VAL A 79 7.30 -0.94 10.89
CA VAL A 79 7.58 0.09 9.89
C VAL A 79 7.49 1.48 10.50
N GLU A 80 8.41 2.36 10.11
CA GLU A 80 8.36 3.78 10.45
C GLU A 80 7.51 4.52 9.41
N PRO A 81 6.36 5.12 9.80
CA PRO A 81 5.43 5.70 8.83
C PRO A 81 5.78 7.12 8.38
N ARG A 82 6.71 7.79 9.08
CA ARG A 82 6.87 9.25 9.02
C ARG A 82 7.07 9.81 7.61
N LEU A 83 7.90 9.17 6.79
CA LEU A 83 8.19 9.65 5.43
C LEU A 83 7.12 9.25 4.42
N TYR A 84 6.44 8.12 4.65
CA TYR A 84 5.27 7.72 3.87
C TYR A 84 4.11 8.70 4.10
N ASP A 85 3.74 8.95 5.36
CA ASP A 85 2.59 9.77 5.75
C ASP A 85 2.70 11.22 5.25
N ARG A 86 3.92 11.71 5.00
CA ARG A 86 4.15 13.03 4.41
C ARG A 86 3.62 13.15 2.98
N ASP A 87 3.73 12.08 2.20
CA ASP A 87 3.46 12.07 0.75
C ASP A 87 2.18 11.27 0.40
N ALA A 88 1.50 10.71 1.41
CA ALA A 88 0.30 9.90 1.27
C ALA A 88 -0.99 10.69 1.57
N GLN A 89 -2.09 10.24 0.97
CA GLN A 89 -3.43 10.80 1.25
C GLN A 89 -4.02 10.29 2.56
N GLN A 90 -3.60 9.08 2.97
CA GLN A 90 -4.06 8.40 4.17
C GLN A 90 -2.86 7.94 5.01
N PRO A 91 -2.89 8.13 6.35
CA PRO A 91 -1.84 7.63 7.23
C PRO A 91 -1.70 6.11 7.15
N MET A 92 -0.47 5.61 7.17
CA MET A 92 -0.14 4.19 7.11
C MET A 92 -0.85 3.38 8.20
N ARG A 93 -0.98 3.95 9.41
CA ARG A 93 -1.64 3.30 10.54
C ARG A 93 -3.07 2.90 10.18
N LYS A 94 -3.81 3.80 9.54
CA LYS A 94 -5.20 3.54 9.15
C LYS A 94 -5.28 2.45 8.08
N ILE A 95 -4.35 2.44 7.12
CA ILE A 95 -4.27 1.38 6.09
C ILE A 95 -4.01 0.01 6.74
N VAL A 96 -3.07 -0.04 7.68
CA VAL A 96 -2.73 -1.28 8.40
C VAL A 96 -3.91 -1.77 9.25
N GLU A 97 -4.61 -0.88 9.95
CA GLU A 97 -5.82 -1.21 10.71
C GLU A 97 -6.94 -1.73 9.80
N GLU A 98 -7.15 -1.14 8.62
CA GLU A 98 -8.09 -1.64 7.61
C GLU A 98 -7.76 -3.08 7.18
N ILE A 99 -6.49 -3.35 6.84
CA ILE A 99 -6.04 -4.70 6.43
C ILE A 99 -6.24 -5.72 7.56
N HIS A 100 -5.93 -5.37 8.80
CA HIS A 100 -6.17 -6.26 9.93
C HIS A 100 -7.66 -6.54 10.16
N ASN A 101 -8.52 -5.53 10.00
CA ASN A 101 -9.97 -5.70 10.12
C ASN A 101 -10.52 -6.60 9.00
N GLU A 102 -10.04 -6.44 7.77
CA GLU A 102 -10.41 -7.31 6.64
C GLU A 102 -10.02 -8.77 6.92
N ASN A 103 -8.81 -9.01 7.42
CA ASN A 103 -8.36 -10.35 7.80
C ASN A 103 -9.17 -10.94 8.97
N SER A 104 -9.61 -10.12 9.92
CA SER A 104 -10.49 -10.56 11.01
C SER A 104 -11.86 -10.98 10.49
N ILE A 105 -12.45 -10.19 9.60
CA ILE A 105 -13.76 -10.49 8.99
C ILE A 105 -13.68 -11.82 8.22
N LEU A 106 -12.62 -12.02 7.43
CA LEU A 106 -12.42 -13.27 6.68
C LEU A 106 -12.26 -14.49 7.60
N SER A 107 -11.67 -14.31 8.78
CA SER A 107 -11.51 -15.40 9.76
C SER A 107 -12.80 -15.80 10.48
N ASP A 108 -13.77 -14.89 10.55
CA ASP A 108 -15.07 -15.11 11.19
C ASP A 108 -16.15 -15.59 10.20
N MET A 109 -15.86 -15.60 8.90
CA MET A 109 -16.79 -16.07 7.87
C MET A 109 -16.85 -17.61 7.80
N PRO A 110 -18.04 -18.21 7.66
CA PRO A 110 -18.18 -19.62 7.37
C PRO A 110 -17.43 -19.98 6.07
N ASN A 111 -16.77 -21.15 6.04
CA ASN A 111 -15.94 -21.60 4.91
C ASN A 111 -16.65 -21.57 3.55
N ASP A 112 -17.97 -21.71 3.56
CA ASP A 112 -18.88 -21.68 2.42
C ASP A 112 -19.11 -20.26 1.83
N GLU A 113 -18.93 -19.20 2.62
CA GLU A 113 -19.03 -17.81 2.14
C GLU A 113 -17.67 -17.25 1.66
N VAL A 114 -16.55 -17.71 2.24
CA VAL A 114 -15.19 -17.33 1.79
C VAL A 114 -14.97 -17.76 0.33
N ALA A 115 -15.42 -18.96 -0.02
CA ALA A 115 -15.34 -19.47 -1.39
C ALA A 115 -16.18 -18.67 -2.39
N GLN A 116 -17.31 -18.10 -1.98
CA GLN A 116 -18.13 -17.23 -2.84
C GLN A 116 -17.51 -15.85 -3.06
N TRP A 117 -16.82 -15.29 -2.06
CA TRP A 117 -16.10 -14.01 -2.20
C TRP A 117 -14.88 -14.09 -3.11
N GLU A 118 -14.11 -15.19 -3.03
CA GLU A 118 -12.98 -15.43 -3.94
C GLU A 118 -13.44 -15.59 -5.40
N LEU A 119 -14.59 -16.24 -5.64
CA LEU A 119 -15.20 -16.37 -6.96
C LEU A 119 -15.74 -15.03 -7.49
N CYS A 120 -16.40 -14.23 -6.65
CA CYS A 120 -16.91 -12.92 -7.03
C CYS A 120 -15.80 -11.91 -7.34
N THR A 121 -14.66 -11.98 -6.65
CA THR A 121 -13.54 -11.05 -6.90
C THR A 121 -12.72 -11.44 -8.13
N GLN A 122 -12.70 -12.71 -8.54
CA GLN A 122 -12.05 -13.14 -9.78
C GLN A 122 -12.76 -12.67 -11.06
N GLU A 123 -14.07 -12.46 -11.03
CA GLU A 123 -14.82 -12.01 -12.23
C GLU A 123 -14.66 -10.51 -12.55
N PHE A 124 -14.06 -9.71 -11.66
CA PHE A 124 -13.79 -8.28 -11.91
C PHE A 124 -12.40 -7.98 -12.49
N TYR A 125 -11.56 -9.01 -12.69
CA TYR A 125 -10.20 -8.89 -13.23
C TYR A 125 -10.05 -9.47 -14.65
N TYR A 126 -11.11 -9.41 -15.48
CA TYR A 126 -11.04 -9.68 -16.92
C TYR A 126 -11.54 -8.49 -17.75
#